data_AF-Q4RVJ0-F1
#
_entry.id   AF-Q4RVJ0-F1
#
_cell.length_a   1.000
_cell.length_b   1.000
_cell.length_c   1.000
_cell.angle_alpha   90.00
_cell.angle_beta   90.00
_cell.angle_gamma   90.00
#
_symmetry.space_group_name_H-M   'P 1'
#
loop_
_entity.id
_entity.type
_entity.pdbx_description
1 polymer ?
#
loop_
_entity_poly.entity_id
_entity_poly.type
_entity_poly.pdbx_seq_one_letter_code
_entity_poly.pdbx_strand_id
1 'polypeptide(L)'
;CPSQADVAFLLDGSGSVNPSDFDRMKTFVSTLVRSFKGRDTKFAIVQFATIFRIESSFTDQSNLERNINNIVQFKAGTNTASAINFVVNNVFVASGGSRENVGKVLIVITDGKSNNKSKLPGAARAADAKRIVRFAIGV
;
A
#
# COMPACT_ATOMS: atom_id res chain seq x y z
N CYS A 1 12.54 18.17 -7.00
CA CYS A 1 11.67 17.24 -6.26
C CYS A 1 12.29 16.97 -4.89
N PRO A 2 11.50 16.85 -3.81
CA PRO A 2 12.05 16.43 -2.52
C PRO A 2 12.80 15.11 -2.72
N SER A 3 14.05 15.04 -2.27
CA SER A 3 14.93 13.88 -2.43
C SER A 3 14.49 12.66 -1.60
N GLN A 4 13.52 12.87 -0.70
CA GLN A 4 13.03 11.90 0.28
C GLN A 4 11.53 11.64 0.10
N ALA A 5 11.13 10.37 0.16
CA ALA A 5 9.73 9.99 0.05
C ALA A 5 9.39 8.75 0.89
N ASP A 6 8.15 8.69 1.39
CA ASP A 6 7.56 7.51 2.01
C ASP A 6 6.45 6.98 1.08
N VAL A 7 6.62 5.75 0.61
CA VAL A 7 5.73 5.12 -0.36
C VAL A 7 5.06 3.90 0.28
N ALA A 8 3.75 3.92 0.46
CA ALA A 8 2.99 2.76 0.92
C ALA A 8 2.31 2.07 -0.27
N PHE A 9 2.52 0.77 -0.39
CA PHE A 9 1.75 -0.09 -1.28
C PHE A 9 0.55 -0.67 -0.55
N LEU A 10 -0.61 -0.60 -1.20
CA LEU A 10 -1.85 -1.17 -0.72
C LEU A 10 -2.31 -2.24 -1.72
N LEU A 11 -2.04 -3.50 -1.39
CA LEU A 11 -2.25 -4.66 -2.25
C LEU A 11 -3.59 -5.31 -1.97
N ASP A 12 -4.40 -5.46 -3.02
CA ASP A 12 -5.65 -6.17 -2.96
C ASP A 12 -5.41 -7.69 -2.89
N GLY A 13 -5.59 -8.24 -1.70
CA GLY A 13 -5.53 -9.67 -1.42
C GLY A 13 -6.91 -10.32 -1.36
N SER A 14 -7.95 -9.67 -1.90
CA SER A 14 -9.30 -10.22 -1.91
C SER A 14 -9.42 -11.46 -2.80
N GLY A 15 -10.51 -12.20 -2.63
CA GLY A 15 -10.81 -13.42 -3.37
C GLY A 15 -11.27 -13.16 -4.80
N SER A 16 -11.53 -11.91 -5.19
CA SER A 16 -11.84 -11.57 -6.58
C SER A 16 -10.59 -11.44 -7.46
N VAL A 17 -9.42 -11.26 -6.83
CA VAL A 17 -8.11 -11.25 -7.49
C VAL A 17 -7.65 -12.69 -7.73
N ASN A 18 -7.29 -13.02 -8.97
CA ASN A 18 -6.72 -14.33 -9.28
C ASN A 18 -5.33 -14.50 -8.65
N PRO A 19 -4.93 -15.71 -8.21
CA PRO A 19 -3.60 -15.93 -7.63
C PRO A 19 -2.44 -15.49 -8.53
N SER A 20 -2.54 -15.70 -9.85
CA SER A 20 -1.55 -15.22 -10.82
C SER A 20 -1.43 -13.71 -10.88
N ASP A 21 -2.55 -13.01 -10.71
CA ASP A 21 -2.60 -11.55 -10.70
C ASP A 21 -2.04 -11.01 -9.37
N PHE A 22 -2.28 -11.72 -8.27
CA PHE A 22 -1.63 -11.44 -6.99
C PHE A 22 -0.10 -11.60 -7.04
N ASP A 23 0.39 -12.65 -7.70
CA ASP A 23 1.82 -12.81 -7.92
C ASP A 23 2.41 -11.70 -8.81
N ARG A 24 1.68 -11.28 -9.86
CA ARG A 24 2.07 -10.11 -10.68
C ARG A 24 2.15 -8.83 -9.85
N MET A 25 1.23 -8.61 -8.91
CA MET A 25 1.29 -7.48 -7.98
C MET A 25 2.56 -7.51 -7.13
N LYS A 26 2.91 -8.68 -6.57
CA LYS A 26 4.14 -8.87 -5.79
C LYS A 26 5.39 -8.59 -6.64
N THR A 27 5.42 -9.09 -7.87
CA THR A 27 6.53 -8.82 -8.81
C THR A 27 6.65 -7.34 -9.16
N PHE A 28 5.53 -6.65 -9.40
CA PHE A 28 5.50 -5.22 -9.66
C PHE A 28 6.08 -4.42 -8.48
N VAL A 29 5.61 -4.70 -7.26
CA VAL A 29 6.13 -4.04 -6.05
C VAL A 29 7.62 -4.29 -5.87
N SER A 30 8.07 -5.54 -5.99
CA SER A 30 9.48 -5.91 -5.86
C SER A 30 10.36 -5.19 -6.88
N THR A 31 9.90 -5.10 -8.13
CA THR A 31 10.61 -4.38 -9.20
C THR A 31 10.69 -2.89 -8.92
N LEU A 32 9.60 -2.27 -8.48
CA LEU A 32 9.58 -0.85 -8.14
C LEU A 32 10.52 -0.57 -6.98
N VAL A 33 10.41 -1.31 -5.88
CA VAL A 33 11.31 -1.18 -4.72
C VAL A 33 12.78 -1.26 -5.14
N ARG A 34 13.14 -2.23 -5.99
CA ARG A 34 14.50 -2.38 -6.51
C ARG A 34 14.98 -1.18 -7.30
N SER A 35 14.11 -0.56 -8.10
CA SER A 35 14.46 0.63 -8.91
C SER A 35 14.78 1.87 -8.06
N PHE A 36 14.34 1.90 -6.80
CA PHE A 36 14.61 2.99 -5.85
C PHE A 36 15.75 2.67 -4.87
N LYS A 37 16.45 1.54 -5.02
CA LYS A 37 17.62 1.22 -4.16
C LYS A 37 18.68 2.33 -4.25
N GLY A 38 19.20 2.72 -3.09
CA GLY A 38 20.17 3.82 -2.97
C GLY A 38 19.56 5.22 -2.96
N ARG A 39 18.23 5.35 -3.10
CA ARG A 39 17.50 6.60 -2.88
C ARG A 39 16.98 6.67 -1.45
N ASP A 40 16.70 7.87 -0.96
CA ASP A 40 16.11 8.08 0.36
C ASP A 40 14.58 7.89 0.35
N THR A 41 14.17 6.72 -0.15
CA THR A 41 12.77 6.30 -0.24
C THR A 41 12.52 5.16 0.71
N LYS A 42 11.54 5.31 1.61
CA LYS A 42 11.09 4.25 2.51
C LYS A 42 9.81 3.66 1.97
N PHE A 43 9.68 2.35 2.07
CA PHE A 43 8.51 1.63 1.62
C PHE A 43 7.77 0.97 2.77
N ALA A 44 6.44 0.96 2.69
CA ALA A 44 5.58 0.13 3.52
C ALA A 44 4.67 -0.69 2.61
N ILE A 45 4.27 -1.87 3.05
CA ILE A 45 3.39 -2.76 2.29
C ILE A 45 2.26 -3.20 3.19
N VAL A 46 1.05 -3.00 2.70
CA VAL A 46 -0.19 -3.39 3.36
C VAL A 46 -0.97 -4.27 2.40
N GLN A 47 -1.37 -5.44 2.86
CA GLN A 47 -2.35 -6.26 2.17
C GLN A 47 -3.75 -5.96 2.72
N PHE A 48 -4.75 -5.85 1.84
CA PHE A 48 -6.13 -5.66 2.26
C PHE A 48 -7.09 -6.63 1.57
N ALA A 49 -8.15 -6.96 2.30
CA ALA A 49 -9.35 -7.61 1.83
C ALA A 49 -10.50 -7.06 2.70
N THR A 50 -11.28 -7.91 3.36
CA THR A 50 -12.11 -7.52 4.52
C THR A 50 -11.27 -7.29 5.77
N ILE A 51 -10.09 -7.90 5.82
CA ILE A 51 -9.05 -7.73 6.85
C ILE A 51 -7.88 -6.94 6.29
N PHE A 52 -7.06 -6.37 7.18
CA PHE A 52 -5.89 -5.57 6.83
C PHE A 52 -4.66 -6.12 7.55
N ARG A 53 -3.51 -6.19 6.87
CA ARG A 53 -2.23 -6.57 7.49
C ARG A 53 -1.10 -5.72 6.93
N ILE A 54 -0.28 -5.21 7.84
CA ILE A 54 1.00 -4.58 7.50
C ILE A 54 2.00 -5.72 7.29
N GLU A 55 2.41 -5.93 6.04
CA GLU A 55 3.40 -6.97 5.67
C GLU A 55 4.83 -6.43 5.84
N SER A 56 5.02 -5.12 5.73
CA SER A 56 6.28 -4.43 6.00
C SER A 56 6.00 -2.97 6.34
N SER A 57 6.67 -2.43 7.37
CA SER A 57 6.56 -1.03 7.79
C SER A 57 7.69 -0.17 7.20
N PHE A 58 7.58 1.16 7.32
CA PHE A 58 8.65 2.08 6.91
C PHE A 58 9.98 1.88 7.68
N THR A 59 9.97 1.13 8.77
CA THR A 59 11.18 0.78 9.54
C THR A 59 11.86 -0.50 9.05
N ASP A 60 11.15 -1.39 8.35
CA ASP A 60 11.67 -2.70 7.94
C ASP A 60 12.21 -2.72 6.49
N GLN A 61 13.14 -1.80 6.21
CA GLN A 61 13.68 -1.64 4.85
C GLN A 61 14.65 -2.74 4.44
N SER A 62 15.30 -3.42 5.40
CA SER A 62 16.30 -4.46 5.13
C SER A 62 15.68 -5.79 4.69
N ASN A 63 14.46 -6.11 5.15
CA ASN A 63 13.78 -7.36 4.83
C ASN A 63 12.68 -7.20 3.78
N LEU A 64 12.52 -6.01 3.20
CA LEU A 64 11.40 -5.65 2.34
C LEU A 64 11.16 -6.65 1.19
N GLU A 65 12.19 -7.06 0.45
CA GLU A 65 12.05 -8.05 -0.63
C GLU A 65 11.62 -9.43 -0.12
N ARG A 66 12.15 -9.86 1.03
CA ARG A 66 11.76 -11.13 1.65
C ARG A 66 10.30 -11.06 2.10
N ASN A 67 9.90 -9.97 2.73
CA ASN A 67 8.53 -9.76 3.19
C ASN A 67 7.57 -9.78 2.01
N ILE A 68 7.88 -9.07 0.90
CA ILE A 68 7.10 -9.10 -0.35
C ILE A 68 6.89 -10.54 -0.81
N ASN A 69 7.96 -11.33 -0.92
CA ASN A 69 7.88 -12.70 -1.43
C ASN A 69 7.02 -13.61 -0.54
N ASN A 70 7.04 -13.37 0.77
CA ASN A 70 6.31 -14.17 1.75
C ASN A 70 4.84 -13.75 1.95
N ILE A 71 4.37 -12.70 1.27
CA ILE A 71 2.96 -12.29 1.35
C ILE A 71 2.08 -13.42 0.80
N VAL A 72 1.12 -13.84 1.63
CA VAL A 72 0.09 -14.82 1.30
C VAL A 72 -1.25 -14.12 1.14
N GLN A 73 -1.90 -14.35 -0.01
CA GLN A 73 -3.19 -13.77 -0.36
C GLN A 73 -4.29 -14.17 0.64
N PHE A 74 -5.10 -13.20 1.11
CA PHE A 74 -6.20 -13.46 2.04
C PHE A 74 -7.38 -14.24 1.45
N LYS A 75 -7.74 -13.97 0.19
CA LYS A 75 -8.92 -14.53 -0.49
C LYS A 75 -10.25 -14.23 0.21
N ALA A 76 -10.38 -13.04 0.81
CA ALA A 76 -11.62 -12.57 1.47
C ALA A 76 -12.33 -11.47 0.65
N GLY A 77 -13.33 -10.77 1.20
CA GLY A 77 -14.01 -9.68 0.46
C GLY A 77 -13.12 -8.44 0.22
N THR A 78 -13.63 -7.40 -0.43
CA THR A 78 -12.79 -6.27 -0.90
C THR A 78 -13.20 -4.93 -0.28
N ASN A 79 -12.50 -4.45 0.75
CA ASN A 79 -12.84 -3.21 1.47
C ASN A 79 -11.86 -2.05 1.24
N THR A 80 -11.68 -1.62 -0.01
CA THR A 80 -10.71 -0.58 -0.43
C THR A 80 -10.80 0.75 0.34
N ALA A 81 -12.01 1.30 0.58
CA ALA A 81 -12.13 2.59 1.27
C ALA A 81 -11.64 2.51 2.73
N SER A 82 -12.00 1.44 3.43
CA SER A 82 -11.52 1.15 4.78
C SER A 82 -10.01 0.93 4.81
N ALA A 83 -9.47 0.26 3.80
CA ALA A 83 -8.03 0.00 3.67
C ALA A 83 -7.23 1.30 3.50
N ILE A 84 -7.72 2.25 2.69
CA ILE A 84 -7.12 3.58 2.57
C ILE A 84 -7.10 4.29 3.93
N ASN A 85 -8.24 4.32 4.64
CA ASN A 85 -8.30 4.92 5.98
C ASN A 85 -7.35 4.25 6.98
N PHE A 86 -7.19 2.92 6.90
CA PHE A 86 -6.26 2.17 7.73
C PHE A 86 -4.82 2.64 7.49
N VAL A 87 -4.39 2.75 6.23
CA VAL A 87 -3.04 3.21 5.88
C VAL A 87 -2.81 4.66 6.31
N VAL A 88 -3.79 5.54 6.10
CA VAL A 88 -3.74 6.95 6.51
C VAL A 88 -3.56 7.10 8.02
N ASN A 89 -4.17 6.23 8.82
CA ASN A 89 -4.19 6.36 10.28
C ASN A 89 -3.17 5.50 11.03
N ASN A 90 -2.64 4.44 10.42
CA ASN A 90 -1.74 3.49 11.09
C ASN A 90 -0.37 3.36 10.43
N VAL A 91 -0.22 3.72 9.16
CA VAL A 91 1.04 3.56 8.41
C VAL A 91 1.71 4.91 8.18
N PHE A 92 0.98 5.92 7.68
CA PHE A 92 1.49 7.28 7.49
C PHE A 92 1.55 8.12 8.77
N VAL A 93 1.86 7.48 9.89
CA VAL A 93 2.01 8.10 11.22
C VAL A 93 3.41 7.82 11.77
N ALA A 94 3.85 8.62 12.74
CA ALA A 94 5.19 8.49 13.33
C ALA A 94 5.42 7.08 13.92
N SER A 95 4.40 6.50 14.57
CA SER A 95 4.46 5.12 15.09
C SER A 95 4.58 4.05 14.01
N GLY A 96 4.15 4.33 12.78
CA GLY A 96 4.33 3.49 11.60
C GLY A 96 5.68 3.69 10.89
N GLY A 97 6.52 4.60 11.41
CA GLY A 97 7.83 4.95 10.85
C GLY A 97 7.79 5.99 9.73
N SER A 98 6.63 6.61 9.47
CA SER A 98 6.52 7.67 8.46
C SER A 98 7.13 8.98 8.95
N ARG A 99 7.85 9.65 8.06
CA ARG A 99 8.50 10.94 8.29
C ARG A 99 7.53 12.08 8.03
N GLU A 100 7.64 13.16 8.80
CA GLU A 100 6.71 14.31 8.68
C GLU A 100 6.97 15.18 7.44
N ASN A 101 8.24 15.45 7.12
CA ASN A 101 8.64 16.45 6.12
C ASN A 101 9.09 15.84 4.78
N VAL A 102 8.52 14.70 4.39
CA VAL A 102 8.85 14.01 3.13
C VAL A 102 7.62 13.83 2.25
N GLY A 103 7.82 13.57 0.95
CA GLY A 103 6.71 13.26 0.05
C GLY A 103 6.02 11.96 0.47
N LYS A 104 4.70 11.95 0.62
CA LYS A 104 3.92 10.75 0.99
C LYS A 104 3.13 10.26 -0.21
N VAL A 105 3.33 9.00 -0.59
CA VAL A 105 2.69 8.40 -1.76
C VAL A 105 2.02 7.09 -1.38
N LEU A 106 0.74 6.96 -1.69
CA LEU A 106 -0.02 5.72 -1.57
C LEU A 106 -0.27 5.15 -2.97
N ILE A 107 0.20 3.93 -3.21
CA ILE A 107 -0.05 3.19 -4.46
C ILE A 107 -1.03 2.06 -4.14
N VAL A 108 -2.24 2.16 -4.66
CA VAL A 108 -3.29 1.14 -4.52
C VAL A 108 -3.25 0.23 -5.74
N ILE A 109 -3.14 -1.08 -5.53
CA ILE A 109 -3.14 -2.08 -6.60
C ILE A 109 -4.32 -3.03 -6.37
N THR A 110 -5.26 -3.09 -7.31
CA THR A 110 -6.57 -3.75 -7.15
C THR A 110 -7.17 -4.18 -8.49
N ASP A 111 -8.08 -5.16 -8.49
CA ASP A 111 -8.89 -5.55 -9.65
C ASP A 111 -10.09 -4.59 -9.90
N GLY A 112 -10.21 -3.53 -9.09
CA GLY A 112 -11.26 -2.52 -9.20
C GLY A 112 -12.61 -2.93 -8.60
N LYS A 113 -12.71 -4.12 -8.00
CA LYS A 113 -13.89 -4.51 -7.21
C LYS A 113 -13.76 -3.98 -5.79
N SER A 114 -14.89 -3.64 -5.18
CA SER A 114 -14.92 -3.13 -3.82
C SER A 114 -16.35 -3.15 -3.28
N ASN A 115 -16.52 -3.62 -2.05
CA ASN A 115 -17.79 -3.70 -1.33
C ASN A 115 -18.16 -2.35 -0.70
N ASN A 116 -17.23 -1.40 -0.65
CA ASN A 116 -17.41 -0.10 -0.02
C ASN A 116 -17.07 1.08 -0.95
N LYS A 117 -17.32 0.94 -2.26
CA LYS A 117 -17.08 1.97 -3.28
C LYS A 117 -17.69 3.33 -2.92
N SER A 118 -18.90 3.34 -2.36
CA SER A 118 -19.58 4.58 -1.95
C SER A 118 -18.81 5.39 -0.90
N LYS A 119 -17.89 4.75 -0.15
CA LYS A 119 -17.07 5.39 0.89
C LYS A 119 -15.71 5.88 0.36
N LEU A 120 -15.33 5.57 -0.88
CA LEU A 120 -14.06 5.98 -1.47
C LEU A 120 -13.86 7.51 -1.48
N PRO A 121 -14.86 8.35 -1.79
CA PRO A 121 -14.68 9.80 -1.76
C PRO A 121 -14.24 10.32 -0.38
N GLY A 122 -14.80 9.76 0.70
CA GLY A 122 -14.40 10.11 2.07
C GLY A 122 -12.97 9.68 2.40
N ALA A 123 -12.59 8.46 2.01
CA ALA A 123 -11.24 7.96 2.24
C ALA A 123 -10.18 8.73 1.42
N ALA A 124 -10.51 9.13 0.19
CA ALA A 124 -9.64 9.97 -0.64
C ALA A 124 -9.43 11.35 0.01
N ARG A 125 -10.49 11.99 0.51
CA ARG A 125 -10.39 13.27 1.24
C ARG A 125 -9.54 13.15 2.51
N ALA A 126 -9.64 12.04 3.24
CA ALA A 126 -8.81 11.80 4.42
C ALA A 126 -7.31 11.73 4.06
N ALA A 127 -6.97 11.12 2.93
CA ALA A 127 -5.61 11.09 2.41
C ALA A 127 -5.14 12.47 1.91
N ASP A 128 -6.02 13.24 1.24
CA ASP A 128 -5.73 14.62 0.81
C ASP A 128 -5.42 15.55 1.97
N ALA A 129 -6.21 15.45 3.05
CA ALA A 129 -6.00 16.24 4.26
C ALA A 129 -4.60 16.01 4.89
N LYS A 130 -4.01 14.83 4.68
CA LYS A 130 -2.65 14.49 5.11
C LYS A 130 -1.59 14.66 4.01
N ARG A 131 -1.94 15.29 2.88
CA ARG A 131 -1.05 15.53 1.72
C ARG A 131 -0.45 14.24 1.14
N ILE A 132 -1.19 13.15 1.18
CA ILE A 132 -0.78 11.86 0.62
C ILE A 132 -1.23 11.81 -0.84
N VAL A 133 -0.26 11.82 -1.76
CA VAL A 133 -0.50 11.62 -3.20
C VAL A 133 -0.90 10.17 -3.43
N ARG A 134 -1.89 9.93 -4.30
CA ARG A 134 -2.44 8.59 -4.52
C ARG A 134 -2.33 8.19 -5.98
N PHE A 135 -1.94 6.95 -6.22
CA PHE A 135 -2.00 6.30 -7.51
C PHE A 135 -2.84 5.03 -7.38
N ALA A 136 -3.63 4.72 -8.42
CA ALA A 136 -4.39 3.49 -8.52
C ALA A 136 -3.92 2.71 -9.75
N ILE A 137 -3.60 1.44 -9.57
CA ILE A 137 -3.12 0.53 -10.61
C ILE A 137 -4.10 -0.64 -10.67
N GLY A 138 -4.70 -0.83 -11.84
CA GLY A 138 -5.55 -1.99 -12.12
C GLY A 138 -4.71 -3.21 -12.51
N VAL A 139 -5.12 -4.39 -12.07
CA VAL A 139 -4.60 -5.69 -12.55
C VAL A 139 -5.73 -6.51 -13.16
#